data_AF-A0A258K0P2-F1
#
_entry.id   AF-A0A258K0P2-F1
#
_cell.length_a   1.000
_cell.length_b   1.000
_cell.length_c   1.000
_cell.angle_alpha   90.00
_cell.angle_beta   90.00
_cell.angle_gamma   90.00
#
_symmetry.space_group_name_H-M   'P 1'
#
loop_
_entity.id
_entity.type
_entity.pdbx_description
1 polymer ?
#
loop_
_entity_poly.entity_id
_entity_poly.type
_entity_poly.pdbx_seq_one_letter_code
_entity_poly.pdbx_strand_id
1 'polypeptide(L)'
;MVRFSSASKLVTAFVLGAAITLGGQAMISKSFANQPFMEAALEQLRAARASLDQAAPNKGGHRDAAIGLIDQAIVQVKEGIAYAR
;
A
#
# COMPACT_ATOMS: atom_id res chain seq x y z
N MET A 1 -28.52 -40.17 47.88
CA MET A 1 -29.17 -39.07 47.13
C MET A 1 -28.14 -37.95 46.96
N VAL A 2 -27.43 -37.91 45.83
CA VAL A 2 -26.31 -36.98 45.60
C VAL A 2 -26.86 -35.64 45.10
N ARG A 3 -26.53 -34.56 45.83
CA ARG A 3 -26.84 -33.16 45.50
C ARG A 3 -25.96 -32.71 44.33
N PHE A 4 -26.56 -32.18 43.27
CA PHE A 4 -25.81 -31.44 42.24
C PHE A 4 -26.12 -29.95 42.33
N SER A 5 -25.10 -29.20 42.77
CA SER A 5 -25.08 -27.76 42.96
C SER A 5 -25.10 -27.02 41.62
N SER A 6 -25.92 -25.98 41.54
CA SER A 6 -26.14 -25.10 40.37
C SER A 6 -24.92 -24.24 39.97
N ALA A 7 -23.76 -24.44 40.62
CA ALA A 7 -22.55 -23.64 40.42
C ALA A 7 -21.84 -23.91 39.07
N SER A 8 -22.08 -25.07 38.44
CA SER A 8 -21.37 -25.45 37.21
C SER A 8 -21.87 -24.71 35.95
N LYS A 9 -23.05 -24.09 35.99
CA LYS A 9 -23.64 -23.43 34.81
C LYS A 9 -23.11 -22.00 34.58
N LEU A 10 -22.55 -21.37 35.62
CA LEU A 10 -22.04 -20.00 35.56
C LEU A 10 -20.58 -19.92 35.09
N VAL A 11 -19.78 -20.97 35.34
CA VAL A 11 -18.36 -21.01 34.94
C VAL A 11 -18.21 -21.14 33.42
N THR A 12 -19.09 -21.90 32.75
CA THR A 12 -19.06 -22.09 31.29
C THR A 12 -19.40 -20.81 30.51
N ALA A 13 -20.21 -19.91 31.09
CA ALA A 13 -20.55 -18.63 30.47
C ALA A 13 -19.38 -17.62 30.50
N PHE A 14 -18.48 -17.73 31.48
CA PHE A 14 -17.32 -16.84 31.58
C PHE A 14 -16.18 -17.24 30.64
N VAL A 15 -16.00 -18.54 30.38
CA VAL A 15 -14.96 -19.05 29.48
C VAL A 15 -15.24 -18.73 28.00
N LEU A 16 -16.51 -18.62 27.59
CA LEU A 16 -16.85 -18.18 26.22
C LEU A 16 -16.67 -16.66 26.00
N GLY A 17 -16.76 -15.85 27.05
CA GLY A 17 -16.59 -14.38 26.94
C GLY A 17 -15.13 -13.94 26.81
N ALA A 18 -14.17 -14.73 27.31
CA ALA A 18 -12.74 -14.39 27.29
C ALA A 18 -12.00 -14.87 26.01
N ALA A 19 -12.61 -15.74 25.20
CA ALA A 19 -11.98 -16.25 23.98
C ALA A 19 -12.01 -15.26 22.81
N ILE A 20 -12.86 -14.22 22.87
CA ILE A 20 -13.05 -13.26 21.77
C ILE A 20 -12.06 -12.10 21.85
N THR A 21 -11.48 -11.81 23.03
CA THR A 21 -10.59 -10.64 23.22
C THR A 21 -9.12 -10.90 22.87
N LEU A 22 -8.70 -12.15 22.68
CA LEU A 22 -7.31 -12.51 22.36
C LEU A 22 -7.08 -12.88 20.88
N GLY A 23 -8.13 -13.12 20.10
CA GLY A 23 -8.01 -13.55 18.70
C GLY A 23 -8.03 -12.43 17.64
N GLY A 24 -8.37 -11.20 18.02
CA GLY A 24 -8.68 -10.12 17.07
C GLY A 24 -7.50 -9.32 16.50
N GLN A 25 -6.27 -9.52 16.99
CA GLN A 25 -5.17 -8.56 16.75
C GLN A 25 -4.18 -9.00 15.66
N ALA A 26 -4.39 -10.11 14.97
CA ALA A 26 -3.43 -10.63 13.96
C ALA A 26 -3.74 -10.21 12.51
N MET A 27 -4.73 -9.32 12.30
CA MET A 27 -5.16 -8.87 10.96
C MET A 27 -4.67 -7.45 10.63
N ILE A 28 -3.64 -6.94 11.30
CA ILE A 28 -2.85 -5.84 10.72
C ILE A 28 -1.90 -6.50 9.73
N SER A 29 -2.48 -6.92 8.61
CA SER A 29 -1.73 -7.24 7.40
C SER A 29 -0.76 -6.10 7.20
N LYS A 30 0.53 -6.43 7.30
CA LYS A 30 1.63 -5.56 6.96
C LYS A 30 1.30 -5.01 5.58
N SER A 31 0.75 -3.81 5.53
CA SER A 31 0.55 -3.06 4.30
C SER A 31 1.95 -2.74 3.82
N PHE A 32 2.59 -3.70 3.14
CA PHE A 32 3.44 -3.37 2.03
C PHE A 32 2.56 -2.45 1.19
N ALA A 33 2.81 -1.15 1.25
CA ALA A 33 1.93 -0.16 0.64
C ALA A 33 1.87 -0.48 -0.85
N ASN A 34 0.83 -1.21 -1.24
CA ASN A 34 0.54 -1.50 -2.61
C ASN A 34 0.12 -0.14 -3.17
N GLN A 35 1.04 0.55 -3.83
CA GLN A 35 0.81 1.89 -4.38
C GLN A 35 0.65 1.78 -5.91
N PRO A 36 -0.40 1.08 -6.40
CA PRO A 36 -0.52 0.74 -7.82
C PRO A 36 -0.55 1.98 -8.70
N PHE A 37 -1.12 3.09 -8.21
CA PHE A 37 -1.17 4.34 -8.97
C PHE A 37 0.19 5.04 -9.06
N MET A 38 1.01 4.99 -8.02
CA MET A 38 2.36 5.58 -8.06
C MET A 38 3.29 4.76 -8.95
N GLU A 39 3.19 3.44 -8.89
CA GLU A 39 3.93 2.54 -9.77
C GLU A 39 3.50 2.71 -11.24
N ALA A 40 2.18 2.81 -11.50
CA ALA A 40 1.66 3.10 -12.83
C ALA A 40 2.09 4.49 -13.34
N ALA A 41 2.08 5.52 -12.48
CA ALA A 41 2.57 6.85 -12.85
C ALA A 41 4.06 6.81 -13.24
N LEU A 42 4.88 6.06 -12.50
CA LEU A 42 6.29 5.87 -12.82
C LEU A 42 6.49 5.18 -14.18
N GLU A 43 5.69 4.17 -14.48
CA GLU A 43 5.70 3.49 -15.79
C GLU A 43 5.32 4.45 -16.92
N GLN A 44 4.22 5.19 -16.76
CA GLN A 44 3.73 6.15 -17.76
C GLN A 44 4.76 7.26 -18.03
N LEU A 45 5.42 7.78 -17.00
CA LEU A 45 6.48 8.77 -17.15
C LEU A 45 7.68 8.22 -17.94
N ARG A 46 8.09 6.98 -17.67
CA ARG A 46 9.17 6.31 -18.42
C ARG A 46 8.80 6.09 -19.88
N ALA A 47 7.57 5.69 -20.15
CA ALA A 47 7.06 5.53 -21.51
C ALA A 47 7.05 6.87 -22.26
N ALA A 48 6.54 7.93 -21.62
CA ALA A 48 6.54 9.28 -22.19
C ALA A 48 7.96 9.79 -22.48
N ARG A 49 8.92 9.56 -21.57
CA ARG A 49 10.33 9.88 -21.80
C ARG A 49 10.87 9.17 -23.03
N ALA A 50 10.64 7.86 -23.14
CA ALA A 50 11.09 7.07 -24.28
C ALA A 50 10.47 7.55 -25.60
N SER A 51 9.20 7.98 -25.60
CA SER A 51 8.56 8.60 -26.77
C SER A 51 9.24 9.92 -27.16
N LEU A 52 9.63 10.76 -26.19
CA LEU A 52 10.36 12.00 -26.46
C LEU A 52 11.79 11.74 -26.93
N ASP A 53 12.46 10.71 -26.44
CA ASP A 53 13.80 10.33 -26.90
C ASP A 53 13.79 9.91 -28.38
N GLN A 54 12.69 9.29 -28.84
CA GLN A 54 12.50 8.90 -30.25
C GLN A 54 12.01 10.04 -31.15
N ALA A 55 11.54 11.15 -30.57
CA ALA A 55 11.01 12.26 -31.34
C ALA A 55 12.12 13.09 -32.00
N ALA A 56 12.09 13.24 -33.33
CA ALA A 56 12.94 14.16 -34.09
C ALA A 56 12.15 15.41 -34.57
N PRO A 57 12.77 16.57 -34.86
CA PRO A 57 13.88 17.30 -34.18
C PRO A 57 13.41 17.92 -32.84
N ASN A 58 14.30 18.59 -32.08
CA ASN A 58 14.04 19.25 -30.76
C ASN A 58 12.88 20.30 -30.72
N LYS A 59 12.12 20.48 -31.82
CA LYS A 59 10.96 21.40 -31.97
C LYS A 59 11.15 22.72 -31.22
N GLY A 60 12.26 23.43 -31.47
CA GLY A 60 12.55 24.71 -30.81
C GLY A 60 13.06 24.62 -29.36
N GLY A 61 13.56 23.46 -28.90
CA GLY A 61 14.02 23.21 -27.53
C GLY A 61 12.99 22.52 -26.64
N HIS A 62 11.74 22.39 -27.11
CA HIS A 62 10.65 21.84 -26.30
C HIS A 62 10.82 20.35 -25.97
N ARG A 63 11.49 19.57 -26.82
CA ARG A 63 11.73 18.14 -26.55
C ARG A 63 12.65 17.99 -25.34
N ASP A 64 13.77 18.69 -25.31
CA ASP A 64 14.71 18.64 -24.20
C ASP A 64 14.11 19.22 -22.91
N ALA A 65 13.35 20.32 -23.03
CA ALA A 65 12.63 20.88 -21.89
C ALA A 65 11.62 19.89 -21.30
N ALA A 66 10.85 19.19 -22.14
CA ALA A 66 9.90 18.17 -21.72
C ALA A 66 10.59 16.97 -21.06
N ILE A 67 11.71 16.50 -21.60
CA ILE A 67 12.52 15.44 -20.99
C ILE A 67 12.98 15.86 -19.58
N GLY A 68 13.48 17.09 -19.43
CA GLY A 68 13.91 17.60 -18.13
C GLY A 68 12.79 17.65 -17.09
N LEU A 69 11.58 18.03 -17.50
CA LEU A 69 10.39 18.02 -16.62
C LEU A 69 9.97 16.60 -16.23
N ILE A 70 9.99 15.66 -17.18
CA ILE A 70 9.66 14.27 -16.92
C ILE A 70 10.68 13.62 -15.97
N ASP A 71 11.97 13.91 -16.14
CA ASP A 71 13.02 13.38 -15.27
C ASP A 71 12.84 13.88 -13.82
N GLN A 72 12.45 15.14 -13.61
CA GLN A 72 12.10 15.67 -12.29
C GLN A 72 10.86 14.97 -11.71
N ALA A 73 9.82 14.77 -12.50
CA ALA A 73 8.61 14.06 -12.06
C ALA A 73 8.91 12.61 -11.65
N ILE A 74 9.77 11.90 -12.40
CA ILE A 74 10.21 10.54 -12.07
C ILE A 74 10.89 10.50 -10.69
N VAL A 75 11.74 11.49 -10.38
CA VAL A 75 12.39 11.58 -9.06
C VAL A 75 11.35 11.72 -7.95
N GLN A 76 10.41 12.66 -8.08
CA GLN A 76 9.36 12.90 -7.09
C GLN A 76 8.45 11.69 -6.88
N VAL A 77 8.07 10.98 -7.96
CA VAL A 77 7.27 9.76 -7.85
C VAL A 77 8.04 8.65 -7.12
N LYS A 78 9.34 8.48 -7.40
CA LYS A 78 10.18 7.51 -6.67
C LYS A 78 10.30 7.86 -5.18
N GLU A 79 10.46 9.14 -4.85
CA GLU A 79 10.49 9.62 -3.46
C GLU A 79 9.16 9.34 -2.75
N GLY A 80 8.03 9.59 -3.40
CA GLY A 80 6.71 9.25 -2.85
C GLY A 80 6.51 7.75 -2.62
N ILE A 81 6.95 6.91 -3.56
CA ILE A 81 6.93 5.45 -3.40
C ILE A 81 7.80 5.04 -2.20
N ALA A 82 9.02 5.59 -2.11
CA ALA A 82 9.97 5.27 -1.04
C ALA A 82 9.49 5.74 0.34
N TYR A 83 8.84 6.90 0.43
CA TYR A 83 8.29 7.44 1.67
C TYR A 83 7.25 6.53 2.31
N ALA A 84 6.43 5.86 1.50
CA ALA A 84 5.37 4.99 1.97
C ALA A 84 5.74 3.49 2.00
N ARG A 85 7.02 3.13 1.82
CA ARG A 85 7.55 1.78 2.06
C ARG A 85 8.06 1.62 3.49
#